data_AF-A0A380FHV8-F1
#
_entry.id   AF-A0A380FHV8-F1
#
_cell.length_a   1.000
_cell.length_b   1.000
_cell.length_c   1.000
_cell.angle_alpha   90.00
_cell.angle_beta   90.00
_cell.angle_gamma   90.00
#
_symmetry.space_group_name_H-M   'P 1'
#
loop_
_entity.id
_entity.type
_entity.pdbx_description
1 polymer ?
#
loop_
_entity_poly.entity_id
_entity_poly.type
_entity_poly.pdbx_seq_one_letter_code
_entity_poly.pdbx_strand_id
1 'polypeptide(L)'
;MNKNTWIIGFTLFAMFFGAGNLIFPPSLGLDSGEYFWPAILAFALTGIGLPLLGVIVGALDKQGYIGSLNKISPKFSIVFLIIIYLTIGPLFAIPRTASTSFEMTVTPIAHTNSSLALFIFTVIYFLIVLYLCINPNKMVDRIGSILTPLLLITILAMIVKGFMDYHGNPSSQAAEGFHIKLYWFLTRFYKWVFNNGCNCGYCILNDCSERS
;
A
#
# COMPACT_ATOMS: atom_id res chain seq x y z
N MET A 1 -10.82 -28.47 9.41
CA MET A 1 -10.78 -27.17 8.71
C MET A 1 -10.89 -27.42 7.22
N ASN A 2 -11.87 -26.79 6.55
CA ASN A 2 -12.07 -26.97 5.11
C ASN A 2 -10.94 -26.29 4.31
N LYS A 3 -10.58 -26.84 3.15
CA LYS A 3 -9.58 -26.28 2.21
C LYS A 3 -9.85 -24.80 1.88
N ASN A 4 -11.12 -24.40 1.90
CA ASN A 4 -11.57 -23.03 1.64
C ASN A 4 -11.11 -22.04 2.73
N THR A 5 -10.98 -22.44 3.99
CA THR A 5 -10.54 -21.54 5.07
C THR A 5 -9.11 -21.05 4.85
N TRP A 6 -8.22 -21.94 4.41
CA TRP A 6 -6.84 -21.58 4.08
C TRP A 6 -6.78 -20.66 2.87
N ILE A 7 -7.56 -20.95 1.82
CA ILE A 7 -7.62 -20.12 0.61
C ILE A 7 -8.15 -18.71 0.93
N ILE A 8 -9.21 -18.61 1.73
CA ILE A 8 -9.76 -17.32 2.16
C ILE A 8 -8.76 -16.56 3.04
N GLY A 9 -8.09 -17.25 3.98
CA GLY A 9 -7.05 -16.64 4.82
C GLY A 9 -5.89 -16.09 4.02
N PHE A 10 -5.37 -16.84 3.05
CA PHE A 10 -4.30 -16.37 2.16
C PHE A 10 -4.75 -15.23 1.24
N THR A 11 -6.00 -15.24 0.80
CA THR A 11 -6.57 -14.16 -0.03
C THR A 11 -6.70 -12.87 0.77
N LEU A 12 -7.22 -12.94 2.01
CA LEU A 12 -7.30 -11.80 2.92
C LEU A 12 -5.91 -11.26 3.26
N PHE A 13 -4.95 -12.16 3.53
CA PHE A 13 -3.56 -11.79 3.75
C PHE A 13 -2.97 -11.03 2.56
N ALA A 14 -3.11 -11.55 1.34
CA ALA A 14 -2.61 -10.90 0.12
C ALA A 14 -3.28 -9.53 -0.14
N MET A 15 -4.57 -9.39 0.19
CA MET A 15 -5.29 -8.12 0.06
C MET A 15 -4.75 -7.05 1.03
N PHE A 16 -4.43 -7.44 2.28
CA PHE A 16 -3.89 -6.52 3.27
C PHE A 16 -2.38 -6.27 3.14
N PHE A 17 -1.60 -7.23 2.64
CA PHE A 17 -0.17 -7.06 2.37
C PHE A 17 0.11 -6.42 0.99
N GLY A 18 -0.83 -5.69 0.39
CA GLY A 18 -0.64 -5.05 -0.91
C GLY A 18 0.62 -4.16 -1.01
N ALA A 19 0.97 -3.72 -2.23
CA ALA A 19 2.23 -3.01 -2.53
C ALA A 19 2.58 -1.87 -1.55
N GLY A 20 1.58 -1.11 -1.11
CA GLY A 20 1.78 -0.02 -0.14
C GLY A 20 2.20 -0.50 1.26
N ASN A 21 1.65 -1.62 1.73
CA ASN A 21 2.00 -2.18 3.04
C ASN A 21 3.30 -3.00 3.01
N LEU A 22 3.91 -3.21 1.83
CA LEU A 22 5.23 -3.84 1.68
C LEU A 22 6.35 -2.80 1.52
N ILE A 23 6.09 -1.71 0.80
CA ILE A 23 7.10 -0.67 0.54
C ILE A 23 7.30 0.23 1.77
N PHE A 24 6.24 0.46 2.54
CA PHE A 24 6.27 1.42 3.65
C PHE A 24 7.00 0.93 4.91
N PRO A 25 6.87 -0.32 5.39
CA PRO A 25 7.52 -0.75 6.63
C PRO A 25 9.05 -0.62 6.61
N PRO A 26 9.76 -0.95 5.51
CA PRO A 26 11.18 -0.67 5.40
C PRO A 26 11.51 0.82 5.54
N SER A 27 10.77 1.69 4.84
CA SER A 27 10.99 3.15 4.93
C SER A 27 10.68 3.69 6.33
N LEU A 28 9.57 3.27 6.94
CA LEU A 28 9.20 3.64 8.30
C LEU A 28 10.22 3.14 9.32
N GLY A 29 10.77 1.94 9.10
CA GLY A 29 11.82 1.37 9.92
C GLY A 29 13.09 2.22 9.90
N LEU A 30 13.50 2.70 8.72
CA LEU A 30 14.63 3.60 8.57
C LEU A 30 14.39 4.95 9.27
N ASP A 31 13.20 5.53 9.10
CA ASP A 31 12.87 6.84 9.67
C ASP A 31 12.69 6.81 11.20
N SER A 32 12.19 5.70 11.74
CA SER A 32 11.84 5.57 13.17
C SER A 32 13.05 5.34 14.09
N GLY A 33 14.17 4.84 13.56
CA GLY A 33 15.41 4.62 14.32
C GLY A 33 15.16 3.92 15.67
N GLU A 34 15.53 4.59 16.76
CA GLU A 34 15.36 4.13 18.15
C GLU A 34 13.89 3.84 18.55
N TYR A 35 12.89 4.39 17.86
CA TYR A 35 11.46 4.20 18.14
C TYR A 35 10.77 3.18 17.23
N PHE A 36 11.52 2.21 16.71
CA PHE A 36 11.05 1.16 15.80
C PHE A 36 9.81 0.40 16.32
N TRP A 37 9.85 -0.08 17.56
CA TRP A 37 8.79 -0.89 18.15
C TRP A 37 7.44 -0.14 18.24
N PRO A 38 7.39 1.07 18.82
CA PRO A 38 6.18 1.89 18.80
C PRO A 38 5.67 2.20 17.39
N ALA A 39 6.57 2.49 16.44
CA ALA A 39 6.21 2.84 15.07
C ALA A 39 5.51 1.67 14.34
N ILE A 40 6.06 0.46 14.47
CA ILE A 40 5.50 -0.74 13.83
C ILE A 40 4.19 -1.18 14.46
N LEU A 41 4.06 -1.08 15.78
CA LEU A 41 2.79 -1.39 16.44
C LEU A 41 1.69 -0.43 16.02
N ALA A 42 1.98 0.88 15.94
CA ALA A 42 1.04 1.88 15.44
C ALA A 42 0.67 1.63 13.96
N PHE A 43 1.65 1.28 13.14
CA PHE A 43 1.44 0.91 11.74
C PHE A 43 0.57 -0.34 11.59
N ALA A 44 0.84 -1.41 12.34
CA ALA A 44 0.05 -2.63 12.27
C ALA A 44 -1.40 -2.40 12.72
N LEU A 45 -1.61 -1.67 13.83
CA LEU A 45 -2.94 -1.39 14.35
C LEU A 45 -3.80 -0.55 13.40
N THR A 46 -3.21 0.44 12.74
CA THR A 46 -3.96 1.35 11.85
C THR A 46 -4.00 0.87 10.41
N GLY A 47 -2.88 0.37 9.89
CA GLY A 47 -2.73 -0.09 8.51
C GLY A 47 -3.40 -1.44 8.23
N ILE A 48 -3.49 -2.33 9.23
CA ILE A 48 -4.15 -3.65 9.09
C ILE A 48 -5.43 -3.69 9.93
N GLY A 49 -5.42 -3.16 11.15
CA GLY A 49 -6.56 -3.24 12.06
C GLY A 49 -7.81 -2.52 11.53
N LEU A 50 -7.69 -1.29 11.00
CA LEU A 50 -8.85 -0.57 10.46
C LEU A 50 -9.46 -1.26 9.23
N PRO A 51 -8.69 -1.65 8.19
CA PRO A 51 -9.24 -2.42 7.07
C PRO A 51 -9.87 -3.76 7.50
N LEU A 52 -9.25 -4.47 8.45
CA LEU A 52 -9.79 -5.72 8.98
C LEU A 52 -11.14 -5.51 9.69
N LEU A 53 -11.25 -4.48 10.53
CA LEU A 53 -12.53 -4.09 11.14
C LEU A 53 -13.58 -3.76 10.08
N GLY A 54 -13.20 -3.06 9.01
CA GLY A 54 -14.09 -2.75 7.89
C GLY A 54 -14.64 -4.00 7.20
N VAL A 55 -13.80 -5.03 6.98
CA VAL A 55 -14.23 -6.31 6.42
C VAL A 55 -15.14 -7.07 7.37
N ILE A 56 -14.83 -7.08 8.68
CA ILE A 56 -15.66 -7.73 9.70
C ILE A 56 -17.06 -7.12 9.72
N VAL A 57 -17.16 -5.78 9.75
CA VAL A 57 -18.45 -5.08 9.70
C VAL A 57 -19.22 -5.42 8.43
N GLY A 58 -18.56 -5.46 7.28
CA GLY A 58 -19.17 -5.85 6.00
C GLY A 58 -19.63 -7.31 5.95
N ALA A 59 -18.94 -8.21 6.64
CA ALA A 59 -19.25 -9.64 6.68
C ALA A 59 -20.37 -9.99 7.68
N LEU A 60 -20.60 -9.16 8.70
CA LEU A 60 -21.63 -9.38 9.71
C LEU A 60 -23.05 -9.10 9.20
N ASP A 61 -23.22 -8.33 8.13
CA ASP A 61 -24.52 -7.99 7.56
C ASP A 61 -24.85 -8.85 6.34
N LYS A 62 -26.03 -9.49 6.32
CA LYS A 62 -26.47 -10.38 5.24
C LYS A 62 -26.69 -9.67 3.90
N GLN A 63 -26.85 -8.35 3.92
CA GLN A 63 -26.96 -7.50 2.72
C GLN A 63 -25.67 -6.70 2.44
N GLY A 64 -24.55 -7.06 3.10
CA GLY A 64 -23.25 -6.42 2.95
C GLY A 64 -23.28 -4.93 3.32
N TYR A 65 -22.37 -4.15 2.71
CA TYR A 65 -22.24 -2.71 2.98
C TYR A 65 -23.53 -1.91 2.67
N ILE A 66 -24.31 -2.34 1.67
CA ILE A 66 -25.59 -1.70 1.31
C ILE A 66 -26.61 -1.90 2.43
N GLY A 67 -26.67 -3.09 3.02
CA GLY A 67 -27.56 -3.43 4.13
C GLY A 67 -27.29 -2.67 5.42
N SER A 68 -26.02 -2.56 5.79
CA SER A 68 -25.61 -1.83 6.99
C SER A 68 -25.84 -0.32 6.86
N LEU A 69 -25.60 0.25 5.68
CA LEU A 69 -25.80 1.69 5.43
C LEU A 69 -27.29 2.05 5.22
N ASN A 70 -28.11 1.12 4.68
CA ASN A 70 -29.55 1.32 4.51
C ASN A 70 -30.29 1.57 5.83
N LYS A 71 -29.75 1.09 6.97
CA LYS A 71 -30.30 1.35 8.31
C LYS A 71 -30.20 2.82 8.73
N ILE A 72 -29.32 3.60 8.11
CA ILE A 72 -29.12 5.03 8.40
C ILE A 72 -29.94 5.87 7.41
N SER A 73 -29.72 5.69 6.09
CA SER A 73 -30.66 6.15 5.05
C SER A 73 -30.37 5.52 3.67
N PRO A 74 -31.40 5.18 2.88
CA PRO A 74 -31.21 4.47 1.62
C PRO A 74 -30.56 5.31 0.51
N LYS A 75 -30.81 6.63 0.50
CA LYS A 75 -30.20 7.55 -0.48
C LYS A 75 -28.71 7.78 -0.22
N PHE A 76 -28.31 7.88 1.05
CA PHE A 76 -26.90 8.09 1.43
C PHE A 76 -26.03 6.89 1.04
N SER A 77 -26.53 5.68 1.25
CA SER A 77 -25.83 4.42 0.95
C SER A 77 -25.40 4.33 -0.52
N ILE A 78 -26.32 4.66 -1.43
CA ILE A 78 -26.08 4.58 -2.87
C ILE A 78 -25.07 5.64 -3.31
N VAL A 79 -25.25 6.90 -2.88
CA VAL A 79 -24.35 8.00 -3.23
C VAL A 79 -22.94 7.73 -2.72
N PHE A 80 -22.81 7.26 -1.47
CA PHE A 80 -21.52 6.94 -0.86
C PHE A 80 -20.82 5.79 -1.60
N LEU A 81 -21.54 4.73 -1.97
CA LEU A 81 -20.97 3.62 -2.73
C LEU A 81 -20.52 4.05 -4.13
N ILE A 82 -21.31 4.89 -4.82
CA ILE A 82 -20.91 5.44 -6.12
C ILE A 82 -19.60 6.21 -5.99
N ILE A 83 -19.48 7.09 -4.98
CA ILE A 83 -18.26 7.86 -4.73
C ILE A 83 -17.07 6.93 -4.47
N ILE A 84 -17.24 5.87 -3.66
CA ILE A 84 -16.19 4.88 -3.40
C ILE A 84 -15.76 4.19 -4.70
N TYR A 85 -16.71 3.68 -5.49
CA TYR A 85 -16.40 3.00 -6.76
C TYR A 85 -15.68 3.92 -7.74
N LEU A 86 -16.10 5.20 -7.83
CA LEU A 86 -15.48 6.18 -8.72
C LEU A 86 -14.05 6.53 -8.25
N THR A 87 -13.84 6.61 -6.94
CA THR A 87 -12.53 6.92 -6.33
C THR A 87 -11.55 5.76 -6.48
N ILE A 88 -11.99 4.53 -6.21
CA ILE A 88 -11.15 3.33 -6.34
C ILE A 88 -10.82 3.04 -7.79
N GLY A 89 -11.78 3.21 -8.71
CA GLY A 89 -11.58 2.94 -10.12
C GLY A 89 -10.87 4.09 -10.84
N PRO A 90 -11.59 4.84 -11.68
CA PRO A 90 -10.98 5.72 -12.67
C PRO A 90 -10.40 7.03 -12.13
N LEU A 91 -10.93 7.57 -11.03
CA LEU A 91 -10.62 8.95 -10.65
C LEU A 91 -9.35 9.10 -9.81
N PHE A 92 -9.02 8.12 -8.95
CA PHE A 92 -7.95 8.33 -7.97
C PHE A 92 -7.00 7.14 -7.85
N ALA A 93 -7.47 5.97 -7.42
CA ALA A 93 -6.54 4.91 -7.03
C ALA A 93 -5.80 4.27 -8.23
N ILE A 94 -6.48 3.96 -9.34
CA ILE A 94 -5.81 3.34 -10.50
C ILE A 94 -4.77 4.28 -11.13
N PRO A 95 -5.09 5.55 -11.50
CA PRO A 95 -4.09 6.47 -12.06
C PRO A 95 -2.92 6.71 -11.10
N ARG A 96 -3.20 6.78 -9.79
CA ARG A 96 -2.17 7.01 -8.77
C ARG A 96 -1.20 5.84 -8.67
N THR A 97 -1.70 4.61 -8.65
CA THR A 97 -0.82 3.43 -8.62
C THR A 97 0.10 3.39 -9.84
N ALA A 98 -0.41 3.73 -11.02
CA ALA A 98 0.38 3.79 -12.25
C ALA A 98 1.56 4.78 -12.15
N SER A 99 1.31 6.01 -11.67
CA SER A 99 2.38 7.01 -11.52
C SER A 99 3.40 6.59 -10.45
N THR A 100 2.95 6.02 -9.34
CA THR A 100 3.87 5.55 -8.29
C THR A 100 4.71 4.36 -8.73
N SER A 101 4.17 3.42 -9.51
CA SER A 101 4.94 2.31 -10.07
C SER A 101 5.98 2.80 -11.08
N PHE A 102 5.66 3.84 -11.86
CA PHE A 102 6.63 4.49 -12.73
C PHE A 102 7.79 5.10 -11.93
N GLU A 103 7.49 5.86 -10.88
CA GLU A 103 8.52 6.50 -10.05
C GLU A 103 9.41 5.48 -9.32
N MET A 104 8.84 4.41 -8.81
CA MET A 104 9.60 3.43 -8.01
C MET A 104 10.39 2.43 -8.88
N THR A 105 9.97 2.19 -10.13
CA THR A 105 10.62 1.21 -11.02
C THR A 105 11.42 1.84 -12.14
N VAL A 106 10.90 2.89 -12.79
CA VAL A 106 11.52 3.47 -13.99
C VAL A 106 12.50 4.59 -13.64
N THR A 107 12.18 5.47 -12.70
CA THR A 107 13.09 6.55 -12.27
C THR A 107 14.48 6.04 -11.85
N PRO A 108 14.63 4.97 -11.03
CA PRO A 108 15.95 4.48 -10.64
C PRO A 108 16.73 3.80 -11.78
N ILE A 109 16.06 3.35 -12.85
CA ILE A 109 16.69 2.57 -13.94
C ILE A 109 16.99 3.46 -15.16
N ALA A 110 16.08 4.36 -15.52
CA ALA A 110 16.14 5.11 -16.77
C ALA A 110 16.72 6.53 -16.61
N HIS A 111 16.90 7.03 -15.38
CA HIS A 111 17.37 8.39 -15.07
C HIS A 111 16.73 9.53 -15.89
N THR A 112 15.54 9.30 -16.47
CA THR A 112 14.92 10.21 -17.44
C THR A 112 13.48 10.48 -17.02
N ASN A 113 13.23 11.68 -16.48
CA ASN A 113 11.90 12.15 -16.09
C ASN A 113 11.16 12.82 -17.26
N SER A 114 11.12 12.16 -18.43
CA SER A 114 10.41 12.72 -19.58
C SER A 114 8.91 12.46 -19.43
N SER A 115 8.09 13.52 -19.54
CA SER A 115 6.61 13.41 -19.54
C SER A 115 6.08 12.42 -20.58
N LEU A 116 6.85 12.22 -21.67
CA LEU A 116 6.53 11.26 -22.72
C LEU A 116 6.74 9.80 -22.28
N ALA A 117 7.74 9.52 -21.45
CA ALA A 117 7.97 8.20 -20.87
C ALA A 117 6.86 7.82 -19.86
N LEU A 118 6.41 8.79 -19.06
CA LEU A 118 5.30 8.61 -18.12
C LEU A 118 3.99 8.32 -18.87
N PHE A 119 3.72 9.04 -19.97
CA PHE A 119 2.55 8.80 -20.80
C PHE A 119 2.55 7.38 -21.40
N ILE A 120 3.67 6.94 -21.98
CA ILE A 120 3.78 5.58 -22.54
C ILE A 120 3.59 4.51 -21.46
N PHE A 121 4.21 4.69 -20.29
CA PHE A 121 4.08 3.73 -19.19
C PHE A 121 2.64 3.63 -18.68
N THR A 122 1.96 4.76 -18.49
CA THR A 122 0.57 4.76 -18.02
C THR A 122 -0.37 4.10 -19.03
N VAL A 123 -0.19 4.35 -20.34
CA VAL A 123 -0.96 3.66 -21.39
C VAL A 123 -0.75 2.14 -21.34
N ILE A 124 0.50 1.68 -21.25
CA ILE A 124 0.82 0.24 -21.14
C ILE A 124 0.20 -0.35 -19.86
N TYR A 125 0.32 0.35 -18.73
CA TYR A 125 -0.25 -0.07 -17.45
C TYR A 125 -1.77 -0.24 -17.54
N PHE A 126 -2.50 0.74 -18.10
CA PHE A 126 -3.94 0.64 -18.28
C PHE A 126 -4.35 -0.47 -19.24
N LEU A 127 -3.59 -0.74 -20.31
CA LEU A 127 -3.86 -1.86 -21.20
C LEU A 127 -3.70 -3.21 -20.50
N ILE A 128 -2.66 -3.38 -19.69
CA ILE A 128 -2.44 -4.60 -18.90
C ILE A 128 -3.56 -4.77 -17.87
N VAL A 129 -3.93 -3.71 -17.15
CA VAL A 129 -5.03 -3.73 -16.18
C VAL A 129 -6.36 -4.08 -16.86
N LEU A 130 -6.65 -3.48 -18.02
CA LEU A 130 -7.86 -3.77 -18.79
C LEU A 130 -7.88 -5.25 -19.24
N TYR A 131 -6.78 -5.75 -19.78
CA TYR A 131 -6.65 -7.16 -20.19
C TYR A 131 -6.88 -8.13 -19.02
N LEU A 132 -6.33 -7.78 -17.86
CA LEU A 132 -6.49 -8.53 -16.62
C LEU A 132 -7.96 -8.52 -16.13
N CYS A 133 -8.65 -7.39 -16.22
CA CYS A 133 -10.05 -7.24 -15.80
C CYS A 133 -11.07 -7.96 -16.69
N ILE A 134 -10.75 -8.25 -17.96
CA ILE A 134 -11.66 -8.95 -18.89
C ILE A 134 -12.01 -10.38 -18.40
N ASN A 135 -11.18 -11.00 -17.55
CA ASN A 135 -11.41 -12.35 -17.02
C ASN A 135 -11.45 -12.38 -15.48
N PRO A 136 -12.49 -11.82 -14.83
CA PRO A 136 -12.52 -11.60 -13.38
C PRO A 136 -12.59 -12.90 -12.56
N ASN A 137 -13.25 -13.95 -13.06
CA ASN A 137 -13.39 -15.23 -12.35
C ASN A 137 -12.05 -15.91 -12.08
N LYS A 138 -11.04 -15.69 -12.93
CA LYS A 138 -9.70 -16.24 -12.70
C LYS A 138 -8.80 -15.28 -11.92
N MET A 139 -9.19 -14.01 -11.74
CA MET A 139 -8.37 -13.04 -11.03
C MET A 139 -8.25 -13.36 -9.55
N VAL A 140 -9.37 -13.60 -8.86
CA VAL A 140 -9.36 -13.84 -7.41
C VAL A 140 -8.56 -15.11 -7.07
N ASP A 141 -8.75 -16.18 -7.85
CA ASP A 141 -8.00 -17.44 -7.68
C ASP A 141 -6.52 -17.30 -8.02
N ARG A 142 -6.17 -16.54 -9.08
CA ARG A 142 -4.78 -16.28 -9.44
C ARG A 142 -4.10 -15.35 -8.44
N ILE A 143 -4.81 -14.37 -7.89
CA ILE A 143 -4.31 -13.48 -6.85
C ILE A 143 -3.93 -14.33 -5.62
N GLY A 144 -4.82 -15.17 -5.12
CA GLY A 144 -4.50 -16.02 -3.96
C GLY A 144 -3.40 -17.06 -4.24
N SER A 145 -3.35 -17.65 -5.44
CA SER A 145 -2.41 -18.72 -5.76
C SER A 145 -1.02 -18.24 -6.21
N ILE A 146 -0.90 -17.06 -6.83
CA ILE A 146 0.35 -16.53 -7.39
C ILE A 146 0.86 -15.35 -6.58
N LEU A 147 -0.02 -14.45 -6.13
CA LEU A 147 0.40 -13.25 -5.42
C LEU A 147 0.92 -13.58 -4.03
N THR A 148 0.29 -14.52 -3.31
CA THR A 148 0.73 -14.94 -1.98
C THR A 148 2.14 -15.54 -1.94
N PRO A 149 2.51 -16.52 -2.79
CA PRO A 149 3.89 -17.03 -2.79
C PRO A 149 4.90 -15.97 -3.26
N LEU A 150 4.56 -15.15 -4.26
CA LEU A 150 5.41 -14.05 -4.70
C LEU A 150 5.69 -13.05 -3.57
N LEU A 151 4.65 -12.70 -2.81
CA LEU A 151 4.72 -11.76 -1.71
C LEU A 151 5.58 -12.28 -0.56
N LEU A 152 5.43 -13.57 -0.22
CA LEU A 152 6.25 -14.21 0.81
C LEU A 152 7.74 -14.26 0.41
N ILE A 153 8.03 -14.56 -0.85
CA ILE A 153 9.40 -14.55 -1.39
C ILE A 153 9.99 -13.14 -1.31
N THR A 154 9.24 -12.10 -1.70
CA THR A 154 9.71 -10.71 -1.63
C THR A 154 10.00 -10.26 -0.20
N ILE A 155 9.14 -10.62 0.77
CA ILE A 155 9.38 -10.33 2.19
C ILE A 155 10.65 -11.04 2.67
N LEU A 156 10.84 -12.32 2.34
CA LEU A 156 12.04 -13.06 2.70
C LEU A 156 13.30 -12.42 2.09
N ALA A 157 13.25 -12.03 0.82
CA ALA A 157 14.34 -11.34 0.15
C ALA A 157 14.68 -10.01 0.84
N MET A 158 13.67 -9.22 1.24
CA MET A 158 13.88 -7.99 1.99
C MET A 158 14.52 -8.23 3.36
N ILE A 159 14.08 -9.26 4.08
CA ILE A 159 14.66 -9.61 5.39
C ILE A 159 16.13 -9.99 5.22
N VAL A 160 16.44 -10.87 4.26
CA VAL A 160 17.82 -11.30 3.98
C VAL A 160 18.70 -10.11 3.59
N LYS A 161 18.22 -9.24 2.69
CA LYS A 161 18.94 -8.03 2.28
C LYS A 161 19.14 -7.07 3.45
N GLY A 162 18.13 -6.89 4.30
CA GLY A 162 18.23 -6.09 5.52
C GLY A 162 19.28 -6.63 6.49
N PHE A 163 19.32 -7.95 6.72
CA PHE A 163 20.38 -8.55 7.52
C PHE A 163 21.76 -8.34 6.89
N MET A 164 21.91 -8.52 5.58
CA MET A 164 23.19 -8.31 4.91
C MET A 164 23.69 -6.87 4.98
N ASP A 165 22.81 -5.89 4.77
CA ASP A 165 23.18 -4.46 4.78
C ASP A 165 23.42 -3.90 6.20
N TYR A 166 22.73 -4.43 7.22
CA TYR A 166 22.74 -3.89 8.59
C TYR A 166 23.48 -4.74 9.64
N HIS A 167 24.12 -5.86 9.26
CA HIS A 167 24.79 -6.79 10.19
C HIS A 167 25.98 -6.21 11.01
N GLY A 168 26.28 -4.90 10.93
CA GLY A 168 27.42 -4.30 11.63
C GLY A 168 27.33 -2.80 11.93
N ASN A 169 26.19 -2.13 11.72
CA ASN A 169 26.05 -0.70 12.01
C ASN A 169 25.29 -0.47 13.32
N PRO A 170 25.71 0.48 14.18
CA PRO A 170 24.93 0.87 15.35
C PRO A 170 23.55 1.38 14.92
N SER A 171 22.56 1.29 15.81
CA SER A 171 21.20 1.74 15.55
C SER A 171 21.20 3.15 14.96
N SER A 172 20.60 3.30 13.78
CA SER A 172 20.48 4.59 13.12
C SER A 172 19.66 5.54 14.00
N GLN A 173 20.23 6.72 14.29
CA GLN A 173 19.50 7.78 14.98
C GLN A 173 18.23 8.13 14.20
N ALA A 174 17.12 8.27 14.93
CA ALA A 174 15.82 8.61 14.33
C ALA A 174 15.94 9.93 13.55
N ALA A 175 15.26 10.02 12.41
CA ALA A 175 15.26 11.22 11.58
C ALA A 175 14.81 12.46 12.40
N GLU A 176 15.43 13.62 12.16
CA GLU A 176 15.09 14.85 12.88
C GLU A 176 13.59 15.14 12.79
N GLY A 177 12.91 15.16 13.94
CA GLY A 177 11.47 15.40 14.05
C GLY A 177 10.60 14.14 14.20
N PHE A 178 11.18 12.93 14.32
CA PHE A 178 10.41 11.76 14.74
C PHE A 178 10.03 11.89 16.22
N HIS A 179 8.79 12.30 16.47
CA HIS A 179 8.18 12.31 17.80
C HIS A 179 7.12 11.21 17.90
N ILE A 180 7.01 10.55 19.06
CA ILE A 180 5.93 9.61 19.40
C ILE A 180 4.59 10.36 19.60
N LYS A 181 4.27 11.33 18.73
CA LYS A 181 2.98 11.99 18.70
C LYS A 181 2.10 11.30 17.67
N LEU A 182 0.92 10.86 18.12
CA LEU A 182 -0.13 10.30 17.28
C LEU A 182 -0.42 11.18 16.04
N TYR A 183 -0.25 12.51 16.17
CA TYR A 183 -0.38 13.46 15.08
C TYR A 183 0.63 13.27 13.95
N TRP A 184 1.90 12.95 14.25
CA TRP A 184 2.94 12.70 13.24
C TRP A 184 2.64 11.43 12.45
N PHE A 185 2.23 10.38 13.15
CA PHE A 185 1.77 9.14 12.54
C PHE A 185 0.54 9.37 11.64
N LEU A 186 -0.47 10.11 12.12
CA LEU A 186 -1.66 10.46 11.35
C LEU A 186 -1.33 11.35 10.14
N THR A 187 -0.41 12.31 10.27
CA THR A 187 -0.02 13.15 9.13
C THR A 187 0.76 12.36 8.10
N ARG A 188 1.64 11.44 8.48
CA ARG A 188 2.34 10.57 7.51
C ARG A 188 1.45 9.51 6.91
N PHE A 189 0.53 8.93 7.69
CA PHE A 189 -0.50 8.05 7.16
C PHE A 189 -1.43 8.79 6.19
N TYR A 190 -1.89 10.00 6.52
CA TYR A 190 -2.70 10.83 5.61
C TYR A 190 -1.92 11.24 4.36
N LYS A 191 -0.67 11.69 4.52
CA LYS A 191 0.22 12.04 3.40
C LYS A 191 0.51 10.83 2.52
N TRP A 192 0.49 9.63 3.08
CA TRP A 192 0.58 8.38 2.33
C TRP A 192 -0.72 8.06 1.59
N VAL A 193 -1.87 8.07 2.27
CA VAL A 193 -3.18 7.78 1.63
C VAL A 193 -3.49 8.78 0.50
N PHE A 194 -3.14 10.06 0.67
CA PHE A 194 -3.59 11.13 -0.24
C PHE A 194 -2.46 11.81 -1.04
N ASN A 195 -1.18 11.69 -0.68
CA ASN A 195 -0.11 12.56 -1.20
C ASN A 195 1.26 11.88 -1.43
N ASN A 196 1.30 10.58 -1.74
CA ASN A 196 2.50 9.83 -2.17
C ASN A 196 3.05 10.21 -3.58
N GLY A 197 3.13 11.50 -3.93
CA GLY A 197 3.54 11.92 -5.29
C GLY A 197 4.32 13.22 -5.31
N CYS A 198 4.65 13.76 -4.15
CA CYS A 198 5.68 14.78 -4.03
C CYS A 198 6.69 14.29 -2.97
N ASN A 199 7.90 13.97 -3.43
CA ASN A 199 9.11 13.74 -2.62
C ASN A 199 9.20 12.46 -1.77
N CYS A 200 9.16 11.27 -2.37
CA CYS A 200 9.88 10.11 -1.80
C CYS A 200 11.17 9.76 -2.56
N GLY A 201 11.25 10.00 -3.87
CA GLY A 201 12.51 9.85 -4.62
C GLY A 201 13.50 11.01 -4.45
N TYR A 202 13.00 12.23 -4.22
CA TYR A 202 13.83 13.44 -4.12
C TYR A 202 14.32 13.75 -2.69
N CYS A 203 13.68 13.24 -1.63
CA CYS A 203 14.19 13.42 -0.26
C CYS A 203 15.40 12.53 0.02
N ILE A 204 15.47 11.31 -0.54
CA ILE A 204 16.64 10.43 -0.32
C ILE A 204 17.91 11.00 -1.00
N LEU A 205 17.78 11.73 -2.11
CA LEU A 205 18.93 12.30 -2.81
C LEU A 205 19.29 13.72 -2.37
N ASN A 206 18.32 14.57 -1.99
CA ASN A 206 18.64 15.95 -1.57
C ASN A 206 19.10 16.07 -0.11
N ASP A 207 18.81 15.12 0.78
CA ASP A 207 19.40 15.12 2.13
C ASP A 207 20.91 14.74 2.12
N CYS A 208 21.44 14.26 0.99
CA CYS A 208 22.89 14.11 0.81
C CYS A 208 23.58 15.40 0.32
N SER A 209 22.85 16.41 -0.16
CA SER A 209 23.45 17.62 -0.73
C SER A 209 23.58 18.80 0.25
N GLU A 210 23.00 18.73 1.44
CA GLU A 210 23.25 19.71 2.52
C GLU A 210 24.36 19.28 3.49
N ARG A 211 25.09 18.22 3.14
CA ARG A 211 26.32 17.82 3.83
C ARG A 211 27.55 18.31 3.04
N SER A 212 27.71 19.63 2.98
CA SER A 212 28.97 20.33 2.70
C SER A 212 29.04 21.62 3.50
#